data_AF-A0A9W9IBU9-F1
#
_entry.id   AF-A0A9W9IBU9-F1
#
_cell.length_a   1.000
_cell.length_b   1.000
_cell.length_c   1.000
_cell.angle_alpha   90.00
_cell.angle_beta   90.00
_cell.angle_gamma   90.00
#
_symmetry.space_group_name_H-M   'P 1'
#
loop_
_entity.id
_entity.type
_entity.pdbx_description
1 polymer ?
#
loop_
_entity_poly.entity_id
_entity_poly.type
_entity_poly.pdbx_seq_one_letter_code
_entity_poly.pdbx_strand_id
1 'polypeptide(L)'
;MNLFFTILVPIVRSLLTPVTSSWSGAYSPCLPPRTLTKGPNAGERGILNAVDAMYLQERWSDMKIECGDCVFPAHQCIVYPRSDYLAAAANGQFNDPPGVARITKGDPFLVEKVLEYIYKGSYTSMGSPLAEECRKPSRERDEEDPESPSKKRRLDESPASRFQQNPGYFHARMYAEGDFLMIPELKETAKKGFEDAIKIYFAPENFAAIVEEVYSDRTDYKEFQKLVVSAAIKNLASLRTAQPTILTRGLLASVPEFAEDLCMAFIKKHDPRGLNVTEDDE
;
A
#
# COMPACT_ATOMS: atom_id res chain seq x y z
N MET A 1 26.84 -21.86 49.06
CA MET A 1 26.04 -23.10 48.97
C MET A 1 25.09 -22.95 47.80
N ASN A 2 25.11 -23.96 46.92
CA ASN A 2 24.36 -24.18 45.67
C ASN A 2 24.86 -23.39 44.44
N LEU A 3 25.86 -23.90 43.70
CA LEU A 3 25.88 -25.01 42.70
C LEU A 3 25.19 -24.61 41.38
N PHE A 4 25.98 -24.18 40.39
CA PHE A 4 26.46 -24.97 39.22
C PHE A 4 25.36 -25.24 38.18
N PHE A 5 25.48 -24.66 36.98
CA PHE A 5 25.45 -25.43 35.72
C PHE A 5 26.10 -24.65 34.58
N THR A 6 27.14 -25.26 34.03
CA THR A 6 27.94 -24.87 32.88
C THR A 6 27.53 -25.78 31.72
N ILE A 7 27.03 -25.26 30.58
CA ILE A 7 26.93 -25.94 29.27
C ILE A 7 26.88 -24.81 28.23
N LEU A 8 27.94 -24.41 27.51
CA LEU A 8 28.70 -25.06 26.42
C LEU A 8 27.81 -25.62 25.30
N VAL A 9 27.51 -24.79 24.29
CA VAL A 9 27.01 -25.27 22.99
C VAL A 9 27.99 -24.82 21.89
N PRO A 10 28.37 -25.70 20.94
CA PRO A 10 29.58 -25.57 20.16
C PRO A 10 29.34 -25.04 18.73
N ILE A 11 30.40 -24.44 18.18
CA ILE A 11 30.96 -24.68 16.84
C ILE A 11 29.97 -25.24 15.79
N VAL A 12 29.49 -24.36 14.89
CA VAL A 12 29.26 -24.72 13.48
C VAL A 12 29.74 -23.54 12.63
N ARG A 13 31.05 -23.50 12.38
CA ARG A 13 31.66 -22.60 11.39
C ARG A 13 32.59 -23.44 10.52
N SER A 14 32.03 -23.96 9.43
CA SER A 14 32.66 -24.60 8.25
C SER A 14 31.59 -25.58 7.75
N LEU A 15 30.95 -25.38 6.60
CA LEU A 15 31.53 -25.64 5.29
C LEU A 15 30.84 -24.73 4.25
N LEU A 16 31.56 -23.72 3.77
CA LEU A 16 31.31 -23.12 2.46
C LEU A 16 32.59 -23.32 1.67
N THR A 17 32.65 -24.42 0.94
CA THR A 17 33.58 -24.59 -0.17
C THR A 17 33.12 -23.66 -1.30
N PRO A 18 33.97 -22.76 -1.83
CA PRO A 18 33.63 -22.07 -3.06
C PRO A 18 33.76 -23.06 -4.22
N VAL A 19 32.63 -23.44 -4.82
CA VAL A 19 32.63 -24.00 -6.17
C VAL A 19 33.00 -22.86 -7.11
N THR A 20 34.24 -22.86 -7.58
CA THR A 20 34.69 -22.00 -8.67
C THR A 20 34.16 -22.56 -9.99
N SER A 21 32.92 -22.24 -10.35
CA SER A 21 32.49 -22.34 -11.74
C SER A 21 32.85 -21.03 -12.44
N SER A 22 33.86 -21.10 -13.32
CA SER A 22 34.26 -20.00 -14.19
C SER A 22 33.12 -19.65 -15.15
N TRP A 23 32.31 -18.66 -14.78
CA TRP A 23 31.38 -18.06 -15.72
C TRP A 23 32.13 -16.96 -16.48
N SER A 24 32.71 -17.33 -17.62
CA SER A 24 33.18 -16.39 -18.64
C SER A 24 31.96 -15.84 -19.40
N GLY A 25 31.06 -15.17 -18.69
CA GLY A 25 29.95 -14.42 -19.27
C GLY A 25 30.42 -13.01 -19.53
N ALA A 26 30.63 -12.65 -20.80
CA ALA A 26 30.91 -11.29 -21.20
C ALA A 26 29.83 -10.37 -20.61
N TYR A 27 30.22 -9.46 -19.72
CA TYR A 27 29.37 -8.36 -19.29
C TYR A 27 29.06 -7.51 -20.51
N SER A 28 27.86 -7.71 -21.08
CA SER A 28 27.25 -6.73 -21.97
C SER A 28 27.16 -5.42 -21.20
N PRO A 29 27.71 -4.31 -21.71
CA PRO A 29 27.61 -3.03 -21.04
C PRO A 29 26.12 -2.69 -20.89
N CYS A 30 25.70 -2.37 -19.66
CA CYS A 30 24.38 -1.84 -19.38
C CYS A 30 24.11 -0.68 -20.35
N LEU A 31 23.16 -0.88 -21.26
CA LEU A 31 22.64 0.21 -22.07
C LEU A 31 22.08 1.27 -21.11
N PRO A 32 22.35 2.57 -21.33
CA PRO A 32 21.78 3.61 -20.50
C PRO A 32 20.24 3.51 -20.54
N PRO A 33 19.55 3.82 -19.43
CA PRO A 33 18.10 3.83 -19.41
C PRO A 33 17.60 4.73 -20.54
N ARG A 34 16.80 4.15 -21.44
CA ARG A 34 16.17 4.88 -22.53
C ARG A 34 15.29 5.95 -21.90
N THR A 35 15.68 7.22 -22.02
CA THR A 35 14.81 8.34 -21.70
C THR A 35 13.68 8.36 -22.72
N LEU A 36 12.57 7.69 -22.41
CA LEU A 36 11.36 7.66 -23.23
C LEU A 36 10.66 9.03 -23.14
N THR A 37 11.14 9.99 -23.93
CA THR A 37 10.49 11.31 -24.10
C THR A 37 9.40 11.30 -25.17
N LYS A 38 9.19 10.17 -25.85
CA LYS A 38 8.17 10.00 -26.91
C LYS A 38 7.18 8.91 -26.48
N GLY A 39 5.89 9.24 -26.53
CA GLY A 39 4.81 8.30 -26.20
C GLY A 39 4.79 7.07 -27.12
N PRO A 40 4.06 6.01 -26.74
CA PRO A 40 4.11 4.71 -27.41
C PRO A 40 3.66 4.80 -28.87
N ASN A 41 4.35 4.11 -29.76
CA ASN A 41 4.00 3.99 -31.17
C ASN A 41 2.80 3.03 -31.39
N ALA A 42 2.31 2.89 -32.62
CA ALA A 42 1.12 2.08 -32.90
C ALA A 42 1.28 0.59 -32.52
N GLY A 43 2.45 0.01 -32.74
CA GLY A 43 2.74 -1.37 -32.35
C GLY A 43 2.79 -1.54 -30.83
N GLU A 44 3.48 -0.62 -30.13
CA GLU A 44 3.54 -0.60 -28.67
C GLU A 44 2.14 -0.46 -28.05
N ARG A 45 1.29 0.43 -28.58
CA ARG A 45 -0.11 0.55 -28.14
C ARG A 45 -0.92 -0.72 -28.38
N GLY A 46 -0.69 -1.40 -29.51
CA GLY A 46 -1.35 -2.68 -29.79
C GLY A 46 -1.04 -3.74 -28.72
N ILE A 47 0.22 -3.81 -28.28
CA ILE A 47 0.65 -4.71 -27.20
C ILE A 47 0.04 -4.28 -25.86
N LEU A 48 0.13 -2.99 -25.50
CA LEU A 48 -0.45 -2.48 -24.25
C LEU A 48 -1.95 -2.75 -24.16
N ASN A 49 -2.70 -2.50 -25.25
CA ASN A 49 -4.13 -2.80 -25.28
C ASN A 49 -4.44 -4.30 -25.10
N ALA A 50 -3.58 -5.18 -25.62
CA ALA A 50 -3.74 -6.62 -25.43
C ALA A 50 -3.46 -7.02 -23.97
N VAL A 51 -2.47 -6.40 -23.32
CA VAL A 51 -2.18 -6.60 -21.90
C VAL A 51 -3.31 -6.07 -21.03
N ASP A 52 -3.76 -4.84 -21.26
CA ASP A 52 -4.90 -4.23 -20.56
C ASP A 52 -6.16 -5.09 -20.66
N ALA A 53 -6.42 -5.68 -21.83
CA ALA A 53 -7.57 -6.55 -22.06
C ALA A 53 -7.52 -7.87 -21.27
N MET A 54 -6.36 -8.29 -20.77
CA MET A 54 -6.21 -9.50 -19.92
C MET A 54 -6.52 -9.23 -18.44
N TYR A 55 -6.66 -7.96 -18.04
CA TYR A 55 -6.97 -7.59 -16.67
C TYR A 55 -8.28 -8.24 -16.19
N LEU A 56 -8.19 -9.02 -15.11
CA LEU A 56 -9.28 -9.80 -14.49
C LEU A 56 -10.04 -10.72 -15.46
N GLN A 57 -9.42 -11.11 -16.57
CA GLN A 57 -9.98 -12.11 -17.47
C GLN A 57 -9.56 -13.51 -17.03
N GLU A 58 -10.52 -14.42 -16.93
CA GLU A 58 -10.24 -15.84 -16.68
C GLU A 58 -9.61 -16.52 -17.90
N ARG A 59 -9.88 -16.00 -19.10
CA ARG A 59 -9.34 -16.54 -20.34
C ARG A 59 -7.82 -16.40 -20.35
N TRP A 60 -7.13 -17.54 -20.45
CA TRP A 60 -5.66 -17.67 -20.39
C TRP A 60 -5.04 -17.38 -19.02
N SER A 61 -5.85 -17.20 -17.98
CA SER A 61 -5.33 -17.14 -16.62
C SER A 61 -4.74 -18.49 -16.22
N ASP A 62 -3.57 -18.43 -15.60
CA ASP A 62 -2.77 -19.57 -15.13
C ASP A 62 -2.41 -19.42 -13.65
N MET A 63 -2.95 -18.40 -12.99
CA MET A 63 -2.89 -18.24 -11.54
C MET A 63 -4.14 -17.56 -10.98
N LYS A 64 -4.34 -17.73 -9.67
CA LYS A 64 -5.37 -17.06 -8.88
C LYS A 64 -4.74 -16.33 -7.71
N ILE A 65 -5.22 -15.13 -7.44
CA ILE A 65 -4.82 -14.34 -6.26
C ILE A 65 -6.02 -14.30 -5.32
N GLU A 66 -5.84 -14.82 -4.12
CA GLU A 66 -6.88 -14.86 -3.10
C GLU A 66 -6.62 -13.76 -2.08
N CYS A 67 -7.64 -12.95 -1.79
CA CYS A 67 -7.59 -11.92 -0.76
C CYS A 67 -8.93 -11.89 -0.03
N GLY A 68 -8.96 -12.37 1.21
CA GLY A 68 -10.21 -12.63 1.92
C GLY A 68 -11.12 -13.56 1.13
N ASP A 69 -12.37 -13.13 0.89
CA ASP A 69 -13.36 -13.88 0.12
C ASP A 69 -13.30 -13.62 -1.40
N CYS A 70 -12.38 -12.75 -1.86
CA CYS A 70 -12.18 -12.49 -3.28
C CYS A 70 -11.12 -13.42 -3.88
N VAL A 71 -11.40 -13.85 -5.11
CA VAL A 71 -10.47 -14.59 -5.96
C VAL A 71 -10.33 -13.87 -7.30
N PHE A 72 -9.12 -13.42 -7.61
CA PHE A 72 -8.82 -12.70 -8.84
C PHE A 72 -8.08 -13.61 -9.83
N PRO A 73 -8.60 -13.83 -11.05
CA PRO A 73 -7.84 -14.51 -12.09
C PRO A 73 -6.70 -13.62 -12.58
N ALA A 74 -5.52 -14.21 -12.76
CA ALA A 74 -4.33 -13.48 -13.16
C ALA A 74 -3.40 -14.34 -14.02
N HIS A 75 -2.35 -13.70 -14.55
CA HIS A 75 -1.43 -14.29 -15.51
C HIS A 75 0.01 -14.21 -14.98
N GLN A 76 0.63 -15.36 -14.75
CA GLN A 76 1.96 -15.49 -14.14
C GLN A 76 3.02 -14.68 -14.89
N CYS A 77 2.99 -14.73 -16.22
CA CYS A 77 3.94 -14.03 -17.09
C CYS A 77 3.85 -12.50 -17.02
N ILE A 78 2.77 -11.95 -16.47
CA ILE A 78 2.57 -10.52 -16.25
C ILE A 78 2.80 -10.15 -14.78
N VAL A 79 2.28 -10.96 -13.85
CA VAL A 79 2.33 -10.67 -12.42
C VAL A 79 3.73 -10.85 -11.83
N TYR A 80 4.38 -11.99 -12.07
CA TYR A 80 5.66 -12.29 -11.42
C TYR A 80 6.78 -11.30 -11.76
N PRO A 81 6.95 -10.83 -13.02
CA PRO A 81 7.96 -9.82 -13.33
C PRO A 81 7.68 -8.44 -12.71
N ARG A 82 6.49 -8.22 -12.14
CA ARG A 82 6.04 -6.93 -11.60
C ARG A 82 5.94 -6.93 -10.08
N SER A 83 6.04 -8.08 -9.42
CA SER A 83 5.95 -8.23 -7.97
C SER A 83 6.83 -9.38 -7.49
N ASP A 84 7.91 -9.02 -6.81
CA ASP A 84 8.84 -9.99 -6.23
C ASP A 84 8.16 -10.83 -5.14
N TYR A 85 7.22 -10.23 -4.40
CA TYR A 85 6.40 -10.95 -3.41
C TYR A 85 5.55 -12.05 -4.07
N LEU A 86 4.84 -11.74 -5.16
CA LEU A 86 3.99 -12.73 -5.82
C LEU A 86 4.84 -13.77 -6.57
N ALA A 87 6.00 -13.39 -7.09
CA ALA A 87 6.97 -14.35 -7.66
C ALA A 87 7.53 -15.31 -6.59
N ALA A 88 7.79 -14.82 -5.37
CA ALA A 88 8.20 -15.66 -4.25
C ALA A 88 7.15 -16.72 -3.87
N ALA A 89 5.87 -16.40 -3.99
CA ALA A 89 4.78 -17.37 -3.78
C ALA A 89 4.90 -18.58 -4.73
N ALA A 90 5.26 -18.34 -5.99
CA ALA A 90 5.48 -19.39 -6.99
C ALA A 90 6.63 -20.33 -6.62
N ASN A 91 7.62 -19.84 -5.88
CA ASN A 91 8.76 -20.61 -5.40
C ASN A 91 8.45 -21.38 -4.09
N GLY A 92 7.19 -21.38 -3.64
CA GLY A 92 6.75 -22.11 -2.44
C GLY A 92 7.10 -21.41 -1.13
N GLN A 93 7.52 -20.13 -1.16
CA GLN A 93 7.94 -19.40 0.04
C GLN A 93 6.85 -19.29 1.11
N PHE A 94 5.58 -19.35 0.69
CA PHE A 94 4.41 -19.20 1.57
C PHE A 94 3.57 -20.46 1.73
N ASN A 95 4.03 -21.62 1.23
CA ASN A 95 3.27 -22.89 1.22
C ASN A 95 1.89 -22.77 0.54
N ASP A 96 1.74 -21.85 -0.40
CA ASP A 96 0.52 -21.74 -1.20
C ASP A 96 0.43 -22.89 -2.21
N PRO A 97 -0.80 -23.32 -2.58
CA PRO A 97 -0.99 -24.29 -3.65
C PRO A 97 -0.37 -23.80 -4.96
N PRO A 98 0.13 -24.71 -5.82
CA PRO A 98 0.61 -24.32 -7.14
C PRO A 98 -0.44 -23.52 -7.93
N GLY A 99 -0.03 -22.37 -8.47
CA GLY A 99 -0.92 -21.47 -9.22
C GLY A 99 -1.86 -20.62 -8.35
N VAL A 100 -1.68 -20.61 -7.03
CA VAL A 100 -2.44 -19.75 -6.11
C VAL A 100 -1.47 -18.88 -5.32
N ALA A 101 -1.80 -17.60 -5.14
CA ALA A 101 -1.10 -16.70 -4.23
C ALA A 101 -2.09 -16.11 -3.22
N ARG A 102 -1.87 -16.30 -1.92
CA ARG A 102 -2.77 -15.81 -0.87
C ARG A 102 -2.23 -14.54 -0.23
N ILE A 103 -3.06 -13.49 -0.23
CA ILE A 103 -2.81 -12.21 0.42
C ILE A 103 -3.68 -12.14 1.67
N THR A 104 -3.08 -12.37 2.84
CA THR A 104 -3.82 -12.50 4.11
C THR A 104 -4.09 -11.18 4.83
N LYS A 105 -3.31 -10.13 4.54
CA LYS A 105 -3.37 -8.83 5.24
C LYS A 105 -3.88 -7.68 4.37
N GLY A 106 -4.30 -7.97 3.13
CA GLY A 106 -4.74 -6.96 2.15
C GLY A 106 -6.23 -6.65 2.23
N ASP A 107 -6.60 -5.45 1.76
CA ASP A 107 -7.99 -5.14 1.44
C ASP A 107 -8.28 -5.62 0.01
N PRO A 108 -9.33 -6.43 -0.24
CA PRO A 108 -9.62 -6.94 -1.58
C PRO A 108 -9.79 -5.85 -2.64
N PHE A 109 -10.33 -4.68 -2.24
CA PHE A 109 -10.44 -3.53 -3.14
C PHE A 109 -9.07 -3.00 -3.55
N LEU A 110 -8.15 -2.86 -2.59
CA LEU A 110 -6.81 -2.37 -2.88
C LEU A 110 -6.02 -3.40 -3.69
N VAL A 111 -6.17 -4.70 -3.41
CA VAL A 111 -5.56 -5.77 -4.22
C VAL A 111 -6.06 -5.71 -5.66
N GLU A 112 -7.36 -5.49 -5.88
CA GLU A 112 -7.89 -5.23 -7.23
C GLU A 112 -7.15 -4.05 -7.89
N LYS A 113 -6.91 -2.95 -7.16
CA LYS A 113 -6.21 -1.75 -7.70
C LYS A 113 -4.72 -1.96 -7.92
N VAL A 114 -4.08 -2.79 -7.11
CA VAL A 114 -2.72 -3.25 -7.38
C VAL A 114 -2.68 -4.03 -8.68
N LEU A 115 -3.64 -4.94 -8.90
CA LEU A 115 -3.73 -5.68 -10.15
C LEU A 115 -4.03 -4.77 -11.34
N GLU A 116 -4.88 -3.76 -11.16
CA GLU A 116 -5.11 -2.75 -12.20
C GLU A 116 -3.80 -2.08 -12.60
N TYR A 117 -2.97 -1.72 -11.61
CA TYR A 117 -1.65 -1.15 -11.85
C TYR A 117 -0.67 -2.12 -12.53
N ILE A 118 -0.65 -3.39 -12.13
CA ILE A 118 0.24 -4.40 -12.71
C ILE A 118 -0.01 -4.54 -14.22
N TYR A 119 -1.28 -4.53 -14.63
CA TYR A 119 -1.65 -4.70 -16.04
C TYR A 119 -1.55 -3.39 -16.83
N LYS A 120 -2.04 -2.27 -16.27
CA LYS A 120 -2.25 -1.02 -17.01
C LYS A 120 -1.19 0.06 -16.74
N GLY A 121 -0.31 -0.15 -15.76
CA GLY A 121 0.66 0.85 -15.29
C GLY A 121 0.05 2.06 -14.59
N SER A 122 -1.25 2.05 -14.33
CA SER A 122 -2.00 3.09 -13.60
C SER A 122 -3.19 2.44 -12.88
N TYR A 123 -3.70 3.09 -11.84
CA TYR A 123 -4.86 2.61 -11.10
C TYR A 123 -5.86 3.74 -10.88
N THR A 124 -7.11 3.34 -10.65
CA THR A 124 -8.21 4.27 -10.34
C THR A 124 -8.71 4.05 -8.92
N SER A 125 -9.25 5.10 -8.30
CA SER A 125 -9.94 4.98 -7.00
C SER A 125 -11.39 4.48 -7.13
N MET A 126 -11.81 4.09 -8.33
CA MET A 126 -13.15 3.60 -8.64
C MET A 126 -13.18 2.08 -8.60
N GLY A 127 -14.09 1.45 -7.87
CA GLY A 127 -14.22 -0.02 -7.88
C GLY A 127 -14.64 -0.57 -9.24
N SER A 128 -14.17 -1.77 -9.59
CA SER A 128 -14.77 -2.55 -10.67
C SER A 128 -16.03 -3.29 -10.15
N PRO A 129 -16.94 -3.71 -11.05
CA PRO A 129 -18.07 -4.56 -10.68
C PRO A 129 -17.67 -5.86 -9.95
N LEU A 130 -16.46 -6.38 -10.18
CA LEU A 130 -15.99 -7.64 -9.59
C LEU A 130 -15.70 -7.51 -8.09
N ALA A 131 -15.12 -6.39 -7.63
CA ALA A 131 -15.01 -6.12 -6.19
C ALA A 131 -16.39 -5.97 -5.51
N GLU A 132 -17.42 -5.60 -6.27
CA GLU A 132 -18.79 -5.51 -5.75
C GLU A 132 -19.48 -6.90 -5.67
N GLU A 133 -19.09 -7.83 -6.54
CA GLU A 133 -19.61 -9.21 -6.54
C GLU A 133 -19.05 -10.05 -5.38
N CYS A 134 -17.76 -9.93 -5.05
CA CYS A 134 -17.21 -10.58 -3.84
C CYS A 134 -17.88 -10.13 -2.54
N ARG A 135 -18.50 -8.94 -2.54
CA ARG A 135 -19.05 -8.30 -1.34
C ARG A 135 -20.46 -8.72 -1.01
N LYS A 136 -21.15 -9.46 -1.88
CA LYS A 136 -22.43 -10.02 -1.49
C LYS A 136 -22.15 -11.02 -0.39
N PRO A 137 -22.60 -10.80 0.87
CA PRO A 137 -22.58 -11.89 1.83
C PRO A 137 -23.34 -13.02 1.18
N SER A 138 -22.74 -14.20 1.16
CA SER A 138 -23.32 -15.47 0.73
C SER A 138 -24.54 -15.80 1.60
N ARG A 139 -25.62 -15.03 1.45
CA ARG A 139 -26.94 -15.32 1.99
C ARG A 139 -27.65 -16.21 0.99
N GLU A 140 -27.26 -17.48 0.99
CA GLU A 140 -28.19 -18.54 0.65
C GLU A 140 -28.28 -19.51 1.82
N ARG A 141 -29.45 -19.48 2.47
CA ARG A 141 -29.96 -20.35 3.54
C ARG A 141 -29.50 -20.04 4.95
N ASP A 142 -30.21 -19.11 5.60
CA ASP A 142 -30.77 -19.37 6.93
C ASP A 142 -32.19 -18.82 6.91
N GLU A 143 -33.15 -19.64 7.32
CA GLU A 143 -34.60 -19.36 7.28
C GLU A 143 -34.96 -18.12 8.11
N GLU A 144 -35.92 -17.34 7.60
CA GLU A 144 -36.44 -16.14 8.24
C GLU A 144 -37.20 -16.48 9.53
N ASP A 145 -36.73 -15.96 10.67
CA ASP A 145 -37.55 -15.79 11.88
C ASP A 145 -38.04 -14.33 11.92
N PRO A 146 -39.35 -14.05 11.77
CA PRO A 146 -39.84 -12.70 11.56
C PRO A 146 -40.34 -12.08 12.88
N GLU A 147 -39.45 -11.57 13.74
CA GLU A 147 -39.79 -10.45 14.63
C GLU A 147 -38.60 -9.88 15.42
N SER A 148 -38.03 -8.76 14.97
CA SER A 148 -37.50 -7.75 15.93
C SER A 148 -37.34 -6.36 15.28
N PRO A 149 -37.80 -5.26 15.92
CA PRO A 149 -37.82 -3.95 15.31
C PRO A 149 -36.51 -3.16 15.50
N SER A 150 -36.10 -2.50 14.42
CA SER A 150 -35.41 -1.20 14.45
C SER A 150 -33.94 -1.15 14.91
N LYS A 151 -33.03 -1.88 14.24
CA LYS A 151 -31.67 -1.36 14.03
C LYS A 151 -31.70 -0.42 12.84
N LYS A 152 -31.56 0.89 13.11
CA LYS A 152 -31.27 1.92 12.11
C LYS A 152 -30.06 1.44 11.31
N ARG A 153 -30.31 0.88 10.11
CA ARG A 153 -29.28 0.38 9.20
C ARG A 153 -28.32 1.54 8.96
N ARG A 154 -27.10 1.45 9.50
CA ARG A 154 -26.00 2.26 8.98
C ARG A 154 -25.92 1.88 7.51
N LEU A 155 -26.06 2.87 6.62
CA LEU A 155 -25.70 2.68 5.23
C LEU A 155 -24.26 2.18 5.25
N ASP A 156 -24.07 0.93 4.84
CA ASP A 156 -22.76 0.34 4.62
C ASP A 156 -22.14 1.09 3.45
N GLU A 157 -21.35 2.13 3.75
CA GLU A 157 -20.59 2.84 2.74
C GLU A 157 -19.51 1.88 2.22
N SER A 158 -19.72 1.37 1.01
CA SER A 158 -18.79 0.50 0.30
C SER A 158 -17.36 1.06 0.39
N PRO A 159 -16.33 0.24 0.65
CA PRO A 159 -14.93 0.69 0.70
C PRO A 159 -14.52 1.48 -0.53
N ALA A 160 -15.06 1.15 -1.71
CA ALA A 160 -14.86 1.91 -2.94
C ALA A 160 -15.32 3.37 -2.81
N SER A 161 -16.46 3.62 -2.18
CA SER A 161 -16.97 4.96 -1.91
C SER A 161 -16.04 5.72 -0.97
N ARG A 162 -15.55 5.06 0.09
CA ARG A 162 -14.59 5.65 1.03
C ARG A 162 -13.27 6.04 0.35
N PHE A 163 -12.72 5.16 -0.49
CA PHE A 163 -11.48 5.45 -1.23
C PHE A 163 -11.65 6.52 -2.30
N GLN A 164 -12.79 6.54 -2.97
CA GLN A 164 -13.11 7.57 -3.96
C GLN A 164 -13.26 8.96 -3.31
N GLN A 165 -13.88 9.03 -2.13
CA GLN A 165 -14.10 10.29 -1.42
C GLN A 165 -12.83 10.82 -0.74
N ASN A 166 -11.82 9.97 -0.48
CA ASN A 166 -10.58 10.35 0.17
C ASN A 166 -9.33 9.93 -0.64
N PRO A 167 -8.93 10.72 -1.65
CA PRO A 167 -7.79 10.41 -2.51
C PRO A 167 -6.47 10.29 -1.75
N GLY A 168 -6.23 11.15 -0.75
CA GLY A 168 -5.02 11.09 0.07
C GLY A 168 -4.93 9.78 0.86
N TYR A 169 -6.01 9.38 1.51
CA TYR A 169 -6.06 8.10 2.23
C TYR A 169 -5.89 6.91 1.27
N PHE A 170 -6.55 6.95 0.11
CA PHE A 170 -6.41 5.91 -0.91
C PHE A 170 -4.96 5.77 -1.40
N HIS A 171 -4.28 6.86 -1.73
CA HIS A 171 -2.89 6.82 -2.17
C HIS A 171 -1.92 6.37 -1.07
N ALA A 172 -2.15 6.74 0.19
CA ALA A 172 -1.38 6.19 1.32
C ALA A 172 -1.54 4.67 1.41
N ARG A 173 -2.77 4.17 1.32
CA ARG A 173 -3.06 2.74 1.36
C ARG A 173 -2.44 1.99 0.16
N MET A 174 -2.52 2.55 -1.05
CA MET A 174 -1.85 1.98 -2.23
C MET A 174 -0.32 1.97 -2.09
N TYR A 175 0.26 2.96 -1.41
CA TYR A 175 1.70 2.97 -1.10
C TYR A 175 2.09 1.80 -0.20
N ALA A 176 1.30 1.53 0.86
CA ALA A 176 1.53 0.38 1.73
C ALA A 176 1.37 -0.97 1.01
N GLU A 177 0.38 -1.11 0.12
CA GLU A 177 0.22 -2.33 -0.68
C GLU A 177 1.38 -2.52 -1.66
N GLY A 178 1.87 -1.43 -2.28
CA GLY A 178 3.07 -1.47 -3.12
C GLY A 178 4.33 -1.86 -2.35
N ASP A 179 4.44 -1.48 -1.08
CA ASP A 179 5.52 -1.92 -0.20
C ASP A 179 5.40 -3.41 0.15
N PHE A 180 4.22 -3.82 0.61
CA PHE A 180 3.96 -5.20 1.01
C PHE A 180 4.15 -6.20 -0.16
N LEU A 181 3.65 -5.85 -1.35
CA LEU A 181 3.74 -6.68 -2.54
C LEU A 181 5.05 -6.48 -3.32
N MET A 182 5.98 -5.67 -2.80
CA MET A 182 7.28 -5.40 -3.42
C MET A 182 7.15 -4.95 -4.88
N ILE A 183 6.39 -3.86 -5.09
CA ILE A 183 6.15 -3.22 -6.38
C ILE A 183 6.66 -1.77 -6.31
N PRO A 184 7.97 -1.53 -6.50
CA PRO A 184 8.58 -0.20 -6.29
C PRO A 184 7.92 0.92 -7.09
N GLU A 185 7.57 0.67 -8.36
CA GLU A 185 6.97 1.69 -9.22
C GLU A 185 5.54 2.05 -8.78
N LEU A 186 4.82 1.11 -8.17
CA LEU A 186 3.52 1.39 -7.56
C LEU A 186 3.68 2.31 -6.35
N LYS A 187 4.68 2.06 -5.49
CA LYS A 187 4.98 2.96 -4.36
C LYS A 187 5.24 4.38 -4.84
N GLU A 188 6.11 4.55 -5.84
CA GLU A 188 6.42 5.88 -6.37
C GLU A 188 5.20 6.57 -7.00
N THR A 189 4.37 5.81 -7.72
CA THR A 189 3.12 6.32 -8.29
C THR A 189 2.15 6.78 -7.20
N ALA A 190 2.01 5.99 -6.13
CA ALA A 190 1.15 6.29 -4.99
C ALA A 190 1.66 7.45 -4.15
N LYS A 191 2.97 7.55 -3.93
CA LYS A 191 3.60 8.70 -3.29
C LYS A 191 3.29 9.99 -4.05
N LYS A 192 3.44 9.99 -5.37
CA LYS A 192 3.11 11.17 -6.19
C LYS A 192 1.62 11.54 -6.07
N GLY A 193 0.72 10.56 -6.17
CA GLY A 193 -0.72 10.79 -5.99
C GLY A 193 -1.07 11.34 -4.61
N PHE A 194 -0.40 10.85 -3.56
CA PHE A 194 -0.54 11.37 -2.20
C PHE A 194 -0.07 12.83 -2.10
N GLU A 195 1.09 13.14 -2.66
CA GLU A 195 1.63 14.50 -2.69
C GLU A 195 0.66 15.48 -3.38
N ASP A 196 0.10 15.10 -4.53
CA ASP A 196 -0.87 15.91 -5.26
C ASP A 196 -2.15 16.10 -4.43
N ALA A 197 -2.64 15.05 -3.78
CA ALA A 197 -3.82 15.12 -2.90
C ALA A 197 -3.61 16.07 -1.71
N ILE A 198 -2.40 16.11 -1.13
CA ILE A 198 -2.09 16.96 0.03
C ILE A 198 -1.72 18.39 -0.37
N LYS A 199 -1.01 18.58 -1.49
CA LYS A 199 -0.46 19.88 -1.88
C LYS A 199 -1.39 20.67 -2.81
N ILE A 200 -2.11 19.99 -3.70
CA ILE A 200 -2.91 20.60 -4.78
C ILE A 200 -4.39 20.52 -4.47
N TYR A 201 -4.88 19.32 -4.10
CA TYR A 201 -6.31 19.03 -3.93
C TYR A 201 -6.71 18.83 -2.46
N PHE A 202 -6.12 19.63 -1.56
CA PHE A 202 -6.32 19.47 -0.14
C PHE A 202 -7.80 19.58 0.26
N ALA A 203 -8.35 18.48 0.77
CA ALA A 203 -9.73 18.37 1.26
C ALA A 203 -9.69 18.24 2.81
N PRO A 204 -10.00 19.30 3.57
CA PRO A 204 -9.92 19.29 5.03
C PRO A 204 -10.71 18.15 5.68
N GLU A 205 -11.92 17.85 5.19
CA GLU A 205 -12.81 16.81 5.69
C GLU A 205 -12.17 15.42 5.74
N ASN A 206 -11.19 15.17 4.88
CA ASN A 206 -10.47 13.91 4.77
C ASN A 206 -9.22 13.83 5.66
N PHE A 207 -8.82 14.95 6.24
CA PHE A 207 -7.53 15.11 6.89
C PHE A 207 -7.37 14.18 8.11
N ALA A 208 -8.41 14.02 8.92
CA ALA A 208 -8.35 13.14 10.11
C ALA A 208 -8.03 11.68 9.72
N ALA A 209 -8.73 11.14 8.73
CA ALA A 209 -8.50 9.78 8.25
C ALA A 209 -7.11 9.60 7.61
N ILE A 210 -6.59 10.63 6.95
CA ILE A 210 -5.22 10.63 6.41
C ILE A 210 -4.21 10.58 7.55
N VAL A 211 -4.37 11.40 8.58
CA VAL A 211 -3.49 11.41 9.77
C VAL A 211 -3.48 10.03 10.43
N GLU A 212 -4.64 9.45 10.69
CA GLU A 212 -4.75 8.12 11.29
C GLU A 212 -4.04 7.04 10.46
N GLU A 213 -4.09 7.12 9.13
CA GLU A 213 -3.42 6.16 8.27
C GLU A 213 -1.90 6.35 8.24
N VAL A 214 -1.40 7.58 8.04
CA VAL A 214 0.05 7.82 7.89
C VAL A 214 0.83 7.65 9.19
N TYR A 215 0.15 7.59 10.34
CA TYR A 215 0.73 7.26 11.64
C TYR A 215 0.45 5.81 12.07
N SER A 216 -0.18 5.00 11.23
CA SER A 216 -0.33 3.55 11.47
C SER A 216 0.99 2.79 11.27
N ASP A 217 1.00 1.52 11.66
CA ASP A 217 2.15 0.60 11.59
C ASP A 217 2.22 -0.22 10.28
N ARG A 218 1.47 0.18 9.25
CA ARG A 218 1.32 -0.60 8.02
C ARG A 218 2.55 -0.60 7.12
N THR A 219 3.29 0.51 7.09
CA THR A 219 4.52 0.70 6.32
C THR A 219 5.27 1.93 6.85
N ASP A 220 6.46 2.19 6.34
CA ASP A 220 7.18 3.42 6.64
C ASP A 220 6.56 4.62 5.90
N TYR A 221 5.77 5.40 6.65
CA TYR A 221 5.13 6.62 6.18
C TYR A 221 5.89 7.91 6.56
N LYS A 222 7.17 7.86 6.95
CA LYS A 222 7.90 9.04 7.47
C LYS A 222 7.87 10.26 6.53
N GLU A 223 7.92 10.04 5.22
CA GLU A 223 7.80 11.12 4.23
C GLU A 223 6.38 11.72 4.19
N PHE A 224 5.35 10.87 4.36
CA PHE A 224 3.94 11.26 4.32
C PHE A 224 3.58 12.03 5.59
N GLN A 225 4.10 11.62 6.75
CA GLN A 225 3.98 12.32 8.04
C GLN A 225 4.48 13.77 7.92
N LYS A 226 5.67 13.99 7.34
CA LYS A 226 6.22 15.34 7.10
C LYS A 226 5.30 16.19 6.21
N LEU A 227 4.71 15.61 5.17
CA LEU A 227 3.78 16.31 4.29
C LEU A 227 2.49 16.69 5.00
N VAL A 228 1.92 15.78 5.78
CA VAL A 228 0.68 15.98 6.55
C VAL A 228 0.86 17.06 7.61
N VAL A 229 1.97 17.03 8.36
CA VAL A 229 2.31 18.08 9.35
C VAL A 229 2.49 19.44 8.67
N SER A 230 3.18 19.49 7.53
CA SER A 230 3.34 20.72 6.74
C SER A 230 1.98 21.26 6.28
N ALA A 231 1.09 20.39 5.80
CA ALA A 231 -0.25 20.75 5.37
C ALA A 231 -1.12 21.25 6.53
N ALA A 232 -1.00 20.63 7.71
CA ALA A 232 -1.70 21.05 8.93
C ALA A 232 -1.35 22.49 9.31
N ILE A 233 -0.05 22.82 9.33
CA ILE A 233 0.44 24.15 9.68
C ILE A 233 -0.01 25.20 8.66
N LYS A 234 -0.01 24.86 7.37
CA LYS A 234 -0.43 25.76 6.29
C LYS A 234 -1.94 26.03 6.32
N ASN A 235 -2.73 25.01 6.67
CA ASN A 235 -4.20 25.05 6.61
C ASN A 235 -4.86 25.09 8.01
N LEU A 236 -4.13 25.54 9.04
CA LEU A 236 -4.57 25.47 10.44
C LEU A 236 -5.93 26.14 10.67
N ALA A 237 -6.15 27.31 10.07
CA ALA A 237 -7.40 28.04 10.20
C ALA A 237 -8.57 27.20 9.66
N SER A 238 -8.46 26.72 8.40
CA SER A 238 -9.48 25.88 7.75
C SER A 238 -9.78 24.60 8.55
N LEU A 239 -8.75 23.93 9.08
CA LEU A 239 -8.90 22.71 9.88
C LEU A 239 -9.61 22.95 11.22
N ARG A 240 -9.48 24.16 11.80
CA ARG A 240 -10.13 24.53 13.07
C ARG A 240 -11.52 25.13 12.90
N THR A 241 -11.78 25.81 11.79
CA THR A 241 -13.07 26.49 11.53
C THR A 241 -14.04 25.66 10.72
N ALA A 242 -13.62 24.53 10.15
CA ALA A 242 -14.51 23.58 9.48
C ALA A 242 -15.66 23.12 10.39
N GLN A 243 -16.77 22.71 9.78
CA GLN A 243 -17.92 22.12 10.46
C GLN A 243 -18.23 20.74 9.87
N PRO A 244 -18.08 19.64 10.63
CA PRO A 244 -17.52 19.61 12.00
C PRO A 244 -16.03 20.01 12.01
N THR A 245 -15.55 20.50 13.16
CA THR A 245 -14.14 20.84 13.33
C THR A 245 -13.28 19.58 13.13
N ILE A 246 -12.21 19.70 12.36
CA ILE A 246 -11.38 18.56 11.96
C ILE A 246 -10.21 18.40 12.94
N LEU A 247 -9.42 19.46 13.14
CA LEU A 247 -8.30 19.45 14.09
C LEU A 247 -8.84 19.64 15.51
N THR A 248 -9.35 18.56 16.07
CA THR A 248 -9.95 18.51 17.41
C THR A 248 -8.95 17.97 18.43
N ARG A 249 -9.26 18.21 19.72
CA ARG A 249 -8.59 17.50 20.82
C ARG A 249 -8.72 15.98 20.68
N GLY A 250 -9.82 15.49 20.12
CA GLY A 250 -10.05 14.07 19.88
C GLY A 250 -9.02 13.47 18.93
N LEU A 251 -8.80 14.10 17.77
CA LEU A 251 -7.79 13.67 16.80
C LEU A 251 -6.37 13.71 17.38
N LEU A 252 -6.02 14.78 18.10
CA LEU A 252 -4.71 14.90 18.73
C LEU A 252 -4.49 13.86 19.84
N ALA A 253 -5.57 13.42 20.51
CA ALA A 253 -5.50 12.38 21.52
C ALA A 253 -5.50 10.96 20.91
N SER A 254 -6.10 10.76 19.73
CA SER A 254 -6.10 9.47 19.04
C SER A 254 -4.78 9.17 18.35
N VAL A 255 -4.04 10.21 17.92
CA VAL A 255 -2.72 10.08 17.29
C VAL A 255 -1.72 11.01 17.99
N PRO A 256 -1.16 10.60 19.16
CA PRO A 256 -0.29 11.46 19.96
C PRO A 256 1.03 11.80 19.26
N GLU A 257 1.57 10.90 18.45
CA GLU A 257 2.79 11.13 17.65
C GLU A 257 2.59 12.27 16.64
N PHE A 258 1.39 12.36 16.04
CA PHE A 258 1.04 13.49 15.19
C PHE A 258 0.95 14.79 15.98
N ALA A 259 0.39 14.76 17.20
CA ALA A 259 0.32 15.94 18.06
C ALA A 259 1.72 16.44 18.42
N GLU A 260 2.64 15.53 18.74
CA GLU A 260 4.05 15.84 19.01
C GLU A 260 4.74 16.46 17.78
N ASP A 261 4.67 15.81 16.62
CA ASP A 261 5.26 16.31 15.38
C ASP A 261 4.71 17.69 15.01
N LEU A 262 3.41 17.89 15.18
CA LEU A 262 2.76 19.17 14.94
C LEU A 262 3.29 20.24 15.90
N CYS A 263 3.39 19.94 17.19
CA CYS A 263 3.96 20.84 18.20
C CYS A 263 5.41 21.20 17.88
N MET A 264 6.26 20.22 17.56
CA MET A 264 7.66 20.44 17.19
C MET A 264 7.79 21.29 15.94
N ALA A 265 6.93 21.06 14.94
CA ALA A 265 6.92 21.85 13.72
C ALA A 265 6.43 23.30 13.97
N PHE A 266 5.52 23.54 14.93
CA PHE A 266 5.17 24.90 15.37
C PHE A 266 6.33 25.60 16.08
N ILE A 267 7.01 24.91 17.00
CA ILE A 267 8.19 25.44 17.69
C ILE A 267 9.24 25.86 16.66
N LYS A 268 9.58 24.97 15.71
CA LYS A 268 10.54 25.26 14.64
C LYS A 268 10.13 26.45 13.76
N LYS A 269 8.83 26.62 13.50
CA LYS A 269 8.31 27.75 12.72
C LYS A 269 8.45 29.09 13.44
N HIS A 270 8.37 29.10 14.78
CA HIS A 270 8.41 30.32 15.59
C HIS A 270 9.77 30.60 16.27
N ASP A 271 10.62 29.58 16.39
CA ASP A 271 12.00 29.69 16.84
C ASP A 271 12.96 28.98 15.86
N PRO A 272 13.31 29.63 14.73
CA PRO A 272 14.22 29.05 13.74
C PRO A 272 15.68 28.95 14.23
N ARG A 273 16.01 29.42 15.44
CA ARG A 273 17.38 29.47 15.98
C ARG A 273 17.72 28.32 16.93
N GLY A 274 16.75 27.50 17.34
CA GLY A 274 16.90 26.54 18.44
C GLY A 274 17.27 25.09 18.10
N LEU A 275 17.50 24.72 16.83
CA LEU A 275 17.76 23.32 16.41
C LEU A 275 19.06 23.12 15.62
N ASN A 276 20.06 23.99 15.83
CA ASN A 276 21.46 23.68 15.48
C ASN A 276 22.17 23.01 16.67
N VAL A 277 21.55 22.02 17.29
CA VAL A 277 22.28 21.08 18.15
C VAL A 277 22.49 19.85 17.30
N THR A 278 23.73 19.70 16.86
CA THR A 278 24.26 18.59 16.09
C THR A 278 23.90 17.26 16.76
N GLU A 279 23.25 16.37 16.01
CA GLU A 279 23.27 14.93 16.26
C GLU A 279 24.67 14.42 15.90
N ASP A 280 25.66 14.79 16.70
CA ASP A 280 26.97 14.16 16.75
C ASP A 280 27.33 14.12 18.25
N ASP A 281 27.56 12.90 18.76
CA ASP A 281 27.98 12.51 20.11
C ASP A 281 26.87 11.88 21.00
N GLU A 282 26.57 10.59 20.78
CA GLU A 282 26.89 9.47 21.69
C GLU A 282 26.52 8.10 21.10
#